data_AF-E1WY00-F1
#
_entry.id   AF-E1WY00-F1
#
_cell.length_a   1.000
_cell.length_b   1.000
_cell.length_c   1.000
_cell.angle_alpha   90.00
_cell.angle_beta   90.00
_cell.angle_gamma   90.00
#
_symmetry.space_group_name_H-M   'P 1'
#
loop_
_entity.id
_entity.type
_entity.pdbx_description
1 polymer ?
#
loop_
_entity_poly.entity_id
_entity_poly.type
_entity_poly.pdbx_seq_one_letter_code
_entity_poly.pdbx_strand_id
1 'polypeptide(L)'
;MLTNIPDPENCKFKNEFNIQLVLAMAKSDFLLGEELKPFIKKCSPSFSERTLDILHYPYKKGNDLSDILLFLKSRGFEKDEMDKIEKIWNAKYSKDSELGEYRALLKQIKNEKSKLKKYSYFNKLLTLANKSKSVFLKRLILSASYGQIGNQGLLAKSFKELLAINEIIYTIDLTQNFVSFKNRDHYYSLVNDLFNLLRESLNDTKLIRILDTNFQFLDTKKEKIEFESDELSWSLNEIRENMNSSLYGISFPSFWMKSVINRISNSEKQKFITKLEKDRVLRKLNILDYWVFQENLSPNDTVRDFIVNQINKSYGDSYAGDYIILELLEDNIFKKNLGDINPELKKPIFTLKRNFYHQILEAGRESSFPILKLIEMGEEREEFIWWLIL
;
A
#
# COMPACT_ATOMS: atom_id res chain seq x y z
N MET A 1 -9.88 5.03 16.18
CA MET A 1 -10.23 3.73 16.82
C MET A 1 -9.29 3.32 17.96
N LEU A 2 -8.01 3.73 17.98
CA LEU A 2 -7.09 3.48 19.10
C LEU A 2 -7.28 4.41 20.32
N THR A 3 -8.31 5.27 20.34
CA THR A 3 -8.59 6.19 21.45
C THR A 3 -9.26 5.52 22.66
N ASN A 4 -9.57 4.22 22.57
CA ASN A 4 -10.07 3.42 23.68
C ASN A 4 -9.06 2.31 24.00
N ILE A 5 -7.83 2.67 24.38
CA ILE A 5 -6.98 1.74 25.12
C ILE A 5 -7.75 1.38 26.40
N PRO A 6 -8.09 0.10 26.63
CA PRO A 6 -8.92 -0.29 27.78
C PRO A 6 -8.23 0.11 29.08
N ASP A 7 -8.97 0.75 29.97
CA ASP A 7 -8.47 1.26 31.24
C ASP A 7 -7.90 0.09 32.08
N PRO A 8 -6.59 0.12 32.41
CA PRO A 8 -5.93 -0.94 33.18
C PRO A 8 -6.45 -1.08 34.60
N GLU A 9 -7.22 -0.14 35.14
CA GLU A 9 -7.69 -0.23 36.52
C GLU A 9 -8.69 -1.36 36.75
N ASN A 10 -9.56 -1.66 35.78
CA ASN A 10 -10.72 -2.54 35.99
C ASN A 10 -10.77 -3.80 35.12
N CYS A 11 -9.81 -4.04 34.24
CA CYS A 11 -9.84 -5.15 33.26
C CYS A 11 -11.19 -5.26 32.52
N LYS A 12 -11.86 -4.12 32.29
CA LYS A 12 -13.14 -4.07 31.59
C LYS A 12 -12.89 -3.96 30.10
N PHE A 13 -13.37 -4.95 29.37
CA PHE A 13 -13.35 -4.99 27.91
C PHE A 13 -14.77 -5.08 27.37
N LYS A 14 -14.99 -4.54 26.17
CA LYS A 14 -16.30 -4.54 25.52
C LYS A 14 -16.74 -5.96 25.15
N ASN A 15 -15.80 -6.79 24.68
CA ASN A 15 -15.97 -8.21 24.39
C ASN A 15 -14.59 -8.89 24.25
N GLU A 16 -14.60 -10.22 24.12
CA GLU A 16 -13.37 -11.04 23.99
C GLU A 16 -12.56 -10.71 22.73
N PHE A 17 -13.25 -10.47 21.60
CA PHE A 17 -12.62 -10.10 20.33
C PHE A 17 -11.74 -8.86 20.46
N ASN A 18 -12.22 -7.83 21.17
CA ASN A 18 -11.46 -6.59 21.37
C ASN A 18 -10.16 -6.82 22.17
N ILE A 19 -10.16 -7.71 23.17
CA ILE A 19 -8.91 -8.07 23.86
C ILE A 19 -7.96 -8.76 22.89
N GLN A 20 -8.44 -9.78 22.18
CA GLN A 20 -7.61 -10.56 21.26
C GLN A 20 -7.00 -9.67 20.17
N LEU A 21 -7.76 -8.70 19.66
CA LEU A 21 -7.29 -7.71 18.70
C LEU A 21 -6.17 -6.85 19.27
N VAL A 22 -6.37 -6.29 20.47
CA VAL A 22 -5.35 -5.49 21.17
C VAL A 22 -4.07 -6.30 21.40
N LEU A 23 -4.20 -7.57 21.80
CA LEU A 23 -3.06 -8.48 21.98
C LEU A 23 -2.35 -8.79 20.65
N ALA A 24 -3.09 -9.03 19.58
CA ALA A 24 -2.54 -9.27 18.24
C ALA A 24 -1.77 -8.05 17.73
N MET A 25 -2.34 -6.86 17.87
CA MET A 25 -1.69 -5.60 17.50
C MET A 25 -0.44 -5.33 18.33
N ALA A 26 -0.50 -5.54 19.65
CA ALA A 26 0.65 -5.41 20.56
C ALA A 26 1.82 -6.34 20.22
N LYS A 27 1.54 -7.53 19.67
CA LYS A 27 2.60 -8.44 19.16
C LYS A 27 3.26 -7.91 17.89
N SER A 28 2.55 -7.11 17.10
CA SER A 28 3.02 -6.56 15.82
C SER A 28 3.76 -5.22 15.97
N ASP A 29 3.39 -4.42 16.96
CA ASP A 29 3.92 -3.08 17.23
C ASP A 29 4.57 -3.00 18.62
N PHE A 30 5.84 -2.59 18.65
CA PHE A 30 6.63 -2.54 19.89
C PHE A 30 6.15 -1.45 20.86
N LEU A 31 5.73 -0.28 20.35
CA LEU A 31 5.29 0.83 21.18
C LEU A 31 3.95 0.48 21.84
N LEU A 32 3.00 0.00 21.04
CA LEU A 32 1.73 -0.54 21.56
C LEU A 32 1.99 -1.69 22.55
N GLY A 33 2.94 -2.59 22.24
CA GLY A 33 3.32 -3.68 23.12
C GLY A 33 3.84 -3.23 24.49
N GLU A 34 4.69 -2.20 24.54
CA GLU A 34 5.19 -1.65 25.81
C GLU A 34 4.11 -0.87 26.57
N GLU A 35 3.27 -0.10 25.88
CA GLU A 35 2.14 0.62 26.48
C GLU A 35 1.12 -0.35 27.11
N LEU A 36 0.86 -1.49 26.47
CA LEU A 36 -0.12 -2.48 26.91
C LEU A 36 0.44 -3.50 27.91
N LYS A 37 1.76 -3.55 28.10
CA LYS A 37 2.42 -4.51 29.01
C LYS A 37 1.87 -4.49 30.45
N PRO A 38 1.60 -3.33 31.08
CA PRO A 38 0.99 -3.29 32.41
C PRO A 38 -0.44 -3.86 32.41
N PHE A 39 -1.22 -3.56 31.37
CA PHE A 39 -2.58 -4.07 31.19
C PHE A 39 -2.57 -5.60 31.04
N ILE A 40 -1.75 -6.13 30.13
CA ILE A 40 -1.64 -7.58 29.86
C ILE A 40 -1.24 -8.32 31.13
N LYS A 41 -0.25 -7.81 31.87
CA LYS A 41 0.22 -8.43 33.11
C LYS A 41 -0.87 -8.47 34.19
N LYS A 42 -1.68 -7.42 34.30
CA LYS A 42 -2.73 -7.32 35.32
C LYS A 42 -3.98 -8.12 34.96
N CYS A 43 -4.37 -8.13 33.70
CA CYS A 43 -5.64 -8.70 33.24
C CYS A 43 -5.53 -10.12 32.70
N SER A 44 -4.32 -10.67 32.49
CA SER A 44 -4.15 -12.05 32.01
C SER A 44 -4.92 -13.12 32.80
N PRO A 45 -5.09 -13.05 34.14
CA PRO A 45 -5.88 -14.05 34.87
C PRO A 45 -7.38 -14.05 34.52
N SER A 46 -7.87 -12.98 33.89
CA SER A 46 -9.27 -12.83 33.49
C SER A 46 -9.56 -13.22 32.02
N PHE A 47 -8.52 -13.58 31.26
CA PHE A 47 -8.67 -13.96 29.85
C PHE A 47 -9.17 -15.40 29.72
N SER A 48 -9.96 -15.67 28.67
CA SER A 48 -10.33 -17.04 28.33
C SER A 48 -9.10 -17.86 27.92
N GLU A 49 -9.20 -19.19 27.98
CA GLU A 49 -8.15 -20.10 27.50
C GLU A 49 -7.77 -19.81 26.05
N ARG A 50 -8.75 -19.53 25.17
CA ARG A 50 -8.49 -19.15 23.77
C ARG A 50 -7.70 -17.86 23.64
N THR A 51 -8.03 -16.84 24.44
CA THR A 51 -7.27 -15.58 24.46
C THR A 51 -5.87 -15.77 25.04
N LEU A 52 -5.71 -16.66 26.03
CA LEU A 52 -4.41 -17.07 26.54
C LEU A 52 -3.60 -17.84 25.50
N ASP A 53 -4.21 -18.70 24.68
CA ASP A 53 -3.52 -19.40 23.59
C ASP A 53 -3.01 -18.40 22.53
N ILE A 54 -3.81 -17.40 22.19
CA ILE A 54 -3.44 -16.28 21.32
C ILE A 54 -2.31 -15.44 21.94
N LEU A 55 -2.43 -15.10 23.23
CA LEU A 55 -1.42 -14.36 23.99
C LEU A 55 -0.10 -15.10 24.07
N HIS A 56 -0.16 -16.39 24.39
CA HIS A 56 0.99 -17.26 24.59
C HIS A 56 1.47 -17.93 23.31
N TYR A 57 0.81 -17.69 22.17
CA TYR A 57 1.23 -18.17 20.86
C TYR A 57 2.74 -17.94 20.70
N PRO A 58 3.56 -19.01 20.83
CA PRO A 58 5.00 -18.89 21.09
C PRO A 58 5.78 -18.71 19.80
N TYR A 59 5.11 -18.89 18.66
CA TYR A 59 5.70 -18.88 17.35
C TYR A 59 5.94 -17.44 16.90
N LYS A 60 7.21 -17.12 16.68
CA LYS A 60 7.65 -15.92 15.95
C LYS A 60 7.08 -15.94 14.52
N LYS A 61 6.86 -14.75 13.94
CA LYS A 61 6.58 -14.59 12.50
C LYS A 61 7.61 -15.42 11.69
N GLY A 62 7.17 -16.39 10.88
CA GLY A 62 8.03 -17.18 9.98
C GLY A 62 8.31 -18.66 10.33
N ASN A 63 7.59 -19.27 11.28
CA ASN A 63 7.67 -20.71 11.55
C ASN A 63 7.02 -21.57 10.46
N ASP A 64 7.23 -22.88 10.45
CA ASP A 64 6.61 -23.77 9.46
C ASP A 64 5.12 -23.97 9.80
N LEU A 65 4.28 -24.05 8.76
CA LEU A 65 2.84 -24.30 8.91
C LEU A 65 2.59 -25.59 9.71
N SER A 66 3.42 -26.61 9.52
CA SER A 66 3.33 -27.87 10.27
C SER A 66 3.43 -27.65 11.78
N ASP A 67 4.35 -26.81 12.22
CA ASP A 67 4.58 -26.55 13.65
C ASP A 67 3.41 -25.77 14.25
N ILE A 68 2.89 -24.82 13.49
CA ILE A 68 1.72 -24.03 13.86
C ILE A 68 0.51 -24.95 14.04
N LEU A 69 0.22 -25.81 13.06
CA LEU A 69 -0.90 -26.75 13.12
C LEU A 69 -0.74 -27.77 14.26
N LEU A 70 0.48 -28.27 14.51
CA LEU A 70 0.76 -29.15 15.64
C LEU A 70 0.48 -28.47 16.99
N PHE A 71 0.89 -27.22 17.14
CA PHE A 71 0.59 -26.43 18.34
C PHE A 71 -0.91 -26.21 18.53
N LEU A 72 -1.62 -25.77 17.49
CA LEU A 72 -3.06 -25.54 17.57
C LEU A 72 -3.81 -26.82 17.93
N LYS A 73 -3.43 -27.95 17.34
CA LYS A 73 -3.96 -29.26 17.70
C LYS A 73 -3.70 -29.61 19.17
N SER A 74 -2.51 -29.30 19.70
CA SER A 74 -2.19 -29.52 21.12
C SER A 74 -3.00 -28.64 22.08
N ARG A 75 -3.57 -27.53 21.58
CA ARG A 75 -4.46 -26.61 22.30
C ARG A 75 -5.95 -26.90 22.04
N GLY A 76 -6.27 -28.02 21.42
CA GLY A 76 -7.65 -28.44 21.17
C GLY A 76 -8.40 -27.56 20.18
N PHE A 77 -7.72 -26.97 19.19
CA PHE A 77 -8.40 -26.38 18.04
C PHE A 77 -9.06 -27.47 17.18
N GLU A 78 -10.27 -27.20 16.72
CA GLU A 78 -11.01 -28.10 15.84
C GLU A 78 -10.41 -28.11 14.44
N LYS A 79 -10.71 -29.17 13.68
CA LYS A 79 -10.20 -29.31 12.32
C LYS A 79 -10.62 -28.15 11.42
N ASP A 80 -11.89 -27.73 11.50
CA ASP A 80 -12.41 -26.64 10.66
C ASP A 80 -11.75 -25.28 11.00
N GLU A 81 -11.36 -25.07 12.26
CA GLU A 81 -10.61 -23.88 12.68
C GLU A 81 -9.18 -23.92 12.11
N MET A 82 -8.51 -25.07 12.23
CA MET A 82 -7.17 -25.27 11.68
C MET A 82 -7.15 -25.13 10.15
N ASP A 83 -8.14 -25.65 9.43
CA ASP A 83 -8.27 -25.54 7.98
C ASP A 83 -8.41 -24.07 7.53
N LYS A 84 -9.09 -23.23 8.32
CA LYS A 84 -9.16 -21.77 8.07
C LYS A 84 -7.80 -21.11 8.27
N ILE A 85 -7.11 -21.44 9.35
CA ILE A 85 -5.79 -20.87 9.66
C ILE A 85 -4.76 -21.29 8.58
N GLU A 86 -4.83 -22.52 8.11
CA GLU A 86 -4.02 -23.00 6.98
C GLU A 86 -4.30 -22.21 5.70
N LYS A 87 -5.57 -21.92 5.37
CA LYS A 87 -5.92 -21.07 4.22
C LYS A 87 -5.33 -19.67 4.34
N ILE A 88 -5.40 -19.06 5.52
CA ILE A 88 -4.80 -17.74 5.79
C ILE A 88 -3.29 -17.79 5.57
N TRP A 89 -2.62 -18.81 6.12
CA TRP A 89 -1.18 -19.01 5.95
C TRP A 89 -0.79 -19.11 4.47
N ASN A 90 -1.49 -19.95 3.71
CA ASN A 90 -1.22 -20.19 2.30
C ASN A 90 -1.47 -18.95 1.44
N ALA A 91 -2.47 -18.13 1.77
CA ALA A 91 -2.69 -16.85 1.13
C ALA A 91 -1.52 -15.88 1.38
N LYS A 92 -1.06 -15.75 2.63
CA LYS A 92 0.02 -14.83 3.03
C LYS A 92 1.40 -15.22 2.50
N TYR A 93 1.71 -16.52 2.48
CA TYR A 93 3.06 -17.05 2.25
C TYR A 93 3.13 -18.00 1.05
N SER A 94 2.36 -17.70 0.00
CA SER A 94 2.45 -18.44 -1.25
C SER A 94 3.92 -18.58 -1.73
N LYS A 95 4.24 -19.73 -2.33
CA LYS A 95 5.62 -20.13 -2.68
C LYS A 95 6.28 -19.22 -3.73
N ASP A 96 5.51 -18.43 -4.46
CA ASP A 96 5.98 -17.60 -5.57
C ASP A 96 6.41 -16.22 -5.08
N SER A 97 7.62 -16.14 -4.48
CA SER A 97 8.25 -14.84 -4.19
C SER A 97 9.21 -14.43 -5.30
N GLU A 98 8.81 -13.43 -6.08
CA GLU A 98 9.68 -12.78 -7.08
C GLU A 98 10.88 -12.03 -6.48
N LEU A 99 10.87 -11.80 -5.16
CA LEU A 99 11.91 -11.04 -4.46
C LEU A 99 13.31 -11.64 -4.62
N GLY A 100 13.42 -12.98 -4.57
CA GLY A 100 14.70 -13.68 -4.71
C GLY A 100 15.33 -13.45 -6.09
N GLU A 101 14.52 -13.50 -7.14
CA GLU A 101 14.96 -13.29 -8.52
C GLU A 101 15.40 -11.84 -8.77
N TYR A 102 14.64 -10.85 -8.27
CA TYR A 102 15.02 -9.45 -8.35
C TYR A 102 16.38 -9.17 -7.71
N ARG A 103 16.59 -9.70 -6.50
CA ARG A 103 17.85 -9.52 -5.76
C ARG A 103 19.02 -10.20 -6.45
N ALA A 104 18.81 -11.41 -6.99
CA ALA A 104 19.84 -12.12 -7.73
C ALA A 104 20.28 -11.32 -8.97
N LEU A 105 19.32 -10.76 -9.73
CA LEU A 105 19.61 -9.93 -10.90
C LEU A 105 20.32 -8.62 -10.54
N LEU A 106 19.88 -7.91 -9.49
CA LEU A 106 20.57 -6.68 -9.06
C LEU A 106 21.99 -6.96 -8.56
N LYS A 107 22.21 -8.07 -7.86
CA LYS A 107 23.56 -8.49 -7.47
C LYS A 107 24.45 -8.77 -8.69
N GLN A 108 23.90 -9.40 -9.74
CA GLN A 108 24.60 -9.59 -11.01
C GLN A 108 24.92 -8.26 -11.68
N ILE A 109 23.98 -7.30 -11.70
CA ILE A 109 24.18 -5.95 -12.26
C ILE A 109 25.31 -5.21 -11.53
N LYS A 110 25.31 -5.24 -10.20
CA LYS A 110 26.33 -4.57 -9.38
C LYS A 110 27.74 -5.14 -9.61
N ASN A 111 27.85 -6.46 -9.72
CA ASN A 111 29.14 -7.14 -9.85
C ASN A 111 29.67 -7.18 -11.30
N GLU A 112 28.81 -6.94 -12.29
CA GLU A 112 29.20 -6.97 -13.69
C GLU A 112 30.03 -5.74 -14.07
N LYS A 113 31.12 -5.92 -14.82
CA LYS A 113 31.96 -4.82 -15.31
C LYS A 113 31.57 -4.40 -16.72
N SER A 114 31.06 -5.33 -17.53
CA SER A 114 30.66 -5.07 -18.91
C SER A 114 29.34 -4.30 -18.98
N LYS A 115 29.37 -3.10 -19.59
CA LYS A 115 28.16 -2.29 -19.85
C LYS A 115 27.10 -3.07 -20.64
N LEU A 116 27.52 -3.83 -21.66
CA LEU A 116 26.60 -4.61 -22.48
C LEU A 116 25.89 -5.71 -21.68
N LYS A 117 26.62 -6.39 -20.79
CA LYS A 117 26.02 -7.41 -19.91
C LYS A 117 25.11 -6.79 -18.86
N LYS A 118 25.48 -5.64 -18.28
CA LYS A 118 24.57 -4.86 -17.40
C LYS A 118 23.25 -4.54 -18.11
N TYR A 119 23.32 -4.06 -19.35
CA TYR A 119 22.14 -3.79 -20.16
C TYR A 119 21.27 -5.04 -20.36
N SER A 120 21.88 -6.19 -20.65
CA SER A 120 21.18 -7.47 -20.73
C SER A 120 20.46 -7.85 -19.42
N TYR A 121 21.12 -7.67 -18.27
CA TYR A 121 20.50 -7.93 -16.98
C TYR A 121 19.36 -6.95 -16.66
N PHE A 122 19.48 -5.66 -16.99
CA PHE A 122 18.38 -4.71 -16.87
C PHE A 122 17.17 -5.11 -17.74
N ASN A 123 17.38 -5.58 -18.97
CA ASN A 123 16.28 -6.07 -19.80
C ASN A 123 15.59 -7.32 -19.23
N LYS A 124 16.36 -8.23 -18.60
CA LYS A 124 15.77 -9.35 -17.85
C LYS A 124 14.96 -8.86 -16.66
N LEU A 125 15.47 -7.87 -15.94
CA LEU A 125 14.79 -7.26 -14.81
C LEU A 125 13.47 -6.57 -15.22
N LEU A 126 13.48 -5.84 -16.34
CA LEU A 126 12.28 -5.27 -16.97
C LEU A 126 11.24 -6.35 -17.34
N THR A 127 11.70 -7.48 -17.89
CA THR A 127 10.82 -8.60 -18.26
C THR A 127 10.15 -9.21 -17.04
N LEU A 128 10.90 -9.38 -15.95
CA LEU A 128 10.38 -9.90 -14.69
C LEU A 128 9.39 -8.92 -14.05
N ALA A 129 9.74 -7.63 -13.96
CA ALA A 129 8.88 -6.58 -13.41
C ALA A 129 7.52 -6.48 -14.11
N ASN A 130 7.47 -6.72 -15.42
CA ASN A 130 6.20 -6.68 -16.17
C ASN A 130 5.20 -7.76 -15.73
N LYS A 131 5.69 -8.88 -15.16
CA LYS A 131 4.88 -9.97 -14.60
C LYS A 131 4.51 -9.75 -13.13
N SER A 132 5.13 -8.78 -12.46
CA SER A 132 4.84 -8.48 -11.06
C SER A 132 3.38 -8.06 -10.87
N LYS A 133 2.79 -8.56 -9.78
CA LYS A 133 1.46 -8.15 -9.29
C LYS A 133 1.55 -6.95 -8.34
N SER A 134 2.74 -6.48 -7.97
CA SER A 134 2.94 -5.25 -7.20
C SER A 134 3.14 -4.08 -8.15
N VAL A 135 2.20 -3.15 -8.13
CA VAL A 135 2.29 -1.89 -8.87
C VAL A 135 3.50 -1.09 -8.41
N PHE A 136 3.75 -0.98 -7.10
CA PHE A 136 4.89 -0.24 -6.57
C PHE A 136 6.22 -0.79 -7.06
N LEU A 137 6.48 -2.08 -6.82
CA LEU A 137 7.75 -2.70 -7.17
C LEU A 137 7.96 -2.70 -8.69
N LYS A 138 6.91 -2.97 -9.46
CA LYS A 138 6.92 -2.84 -10.93
C LYS A 138 7.35 -1.45 -11.37
N ARG A 139 6.69 -0.38 -10.91
CA ARG A 139 7.00 0.98 -11.37
C ARG A 139 8.38 1.45 -10.90
N LEU A 140 8.81 1.04 -9.70
CA LEU A 140 10.15 1.35 -9.19
C LEU A 140 11.23 0.67 -10.04
N ILE A 141 11.10 -0.64 -10.31
CA ILE A 141 12.04 -1.39 -11.14
C ILE A 141 12.07 -0.85 -12.56
N LEU A 142 10.91 -0.59 -13.17
CA LEU A 142 10.83 0.00 -14.51
C LEU A 142 11.56 1.34 -14.57
N SER A 143 11.33 2.22 -13.60
CA SER A 143 11.96 3.55 -13.55
C SER A 143 13.48 3.44 -13.39
N ALA A 144 13.96 2.68 -12.39
CA ALA A 144 15.39 2.48 -12.18
C ALA A 144 16.06 1.87 -13.41
N SER A 145 15.46 0.83 -14.00
CA SER A 145 16.02 0.14 -15.15
C SER A 145 16.05 1.03 -16.40
N TYR A 146 14.96 1.74 -16.72
CA TYR A 146 14.90 2.63 -17.87
C TYR A 146 15.90 3.79 -17.76
N GLY A 147 16.09 4.33 -16.56
CA GLY A 147 17.13 5.32 -16.30
C GLY A 147 18.53 4.80 -16.59
N GLN A 148 18.86 3.62 -16.05
CA GLN A 148 20.18 3.01 -16.20
C GLN A 148 20.49 2.56 -17.63
N ILE A 149 19.48 2.22 -18.44
CA ILE A 149 19.66 1.92 -19.86
C ILE A 149 19.54 3.15 -20.79
N GLY A 150 19.33 4.33 -20.23
CA GLY A 150 19.28 5.60 -20.96
C GLY A 150 17.97 5.89 -21.72
N ASN A 151 16.89 5.16 -21.44
CA ASN A 151 15.59 5.39 -22.09
C ASN A 151 14.78 6.46 -21.33
N GLN A 152 15.09 7.72 -21.58
CA GLN A 152 14.50 8.87 -20.88
C GLN A 152 12.98 9.00 -21.06
N GLY A 153 12.44 8.62 -22.23
CA GLY A 153 11.01 8.68 -22.49
C GLY A 153 10.21 7.68 -21.65
N LEU A 154 10.71 6.44 -21.55
CA LEU A 154 10.09 5.41 -20.72
C LEU A 154 10.34 5.65 -19.23
N LEU A 155 11.51 6.17 -18.85
CA LEU A 155 11.79 6.63 -17.49
C LEU A 155 10.76 7.67 -17.05
N ALA A 156 10.56 8.74 -17.84
CA ALA A 156 9.61 9.79 -17.48
C ALA A 156 8.18 9.25 -17.28
N LYS A 157 7.76 8.30 -18.12
CA LYS A 157 6.45 7.64 -17.99
C LYS A 157 6.36 6.81 -16.70
N SER A 158 7.30 5.90 -16.47
CA SER A 158 7.25 5.01 -15.30
C SER A 158 7.47 5.78 -13.99
N PHE A 159 8.28 6.84 -14.01
CA PHE A 159 8.53 7.69 -12.86
C PHE A 159 7.26 8.48 -12.47
N LYS A 160 6.52 8.99 -13.46
CA LYS A 160 5.20 9.58 -13.21
C LYS A 160 4.24 8.59 -12.57
N GLU A 161 4.16 7.37 -13.10
CA GLU A 161 3.30 6.31 -12.55
C GLU A 161 3.73 5.90 -11.13
N LEU A 162 5.03 5.90 -10.84
CA LEU A 162 5.58 5.65 -9.51
C LEU A 162 5.17 6.74 -8.51
N LEU A 163 5.31 8.03 -8.88
CA LEU A 163 4.96 9.16 -8.01
C LEU A 163 3.46 9.34 -7.78
N ALA A 164 2.61 8.63 -8.53
CA ALA A 164 1.18 8.57 -8.24
C ALA A 164 0.86 7.64 -7.04
N ILE A 165 1.81 6.82 -6.60
CA ILE A 165 1.64 5.91 -5.46
C ILE A 165 1.89 6.68 -4.16
N ASN A 166 0.87 6.74 -3.31
CA ASN A 166 0.96 7.26 -1.95
C ASN A 166 1.03 6.11 -0.93
N GLU A 167 1.14 6.44 0.35
CA GLU A 167 1.25 5.49 1.47
C GLU A 167 0.10 4.47 1.53
N ILE A 168 -1.14 4.92 1.33
CA ILE A 168 -2.32 4.05 1.37
C ILE A 168 -2.30 3.09 0.18
N ILE A 169 -2.04 3.61 -1.02
CA ILE A 169 -1.93 2.79 -2.24
C ILE A 169 -0.80 1.77 -2.10
N TYR A 170 0.35 2.19 -1.57
CA TYR A 170 1.48 1.30 -1.28
C TYR A 170 1.05 0.18 -0.33
N THR A 171 0.35 0.51 0.75
CA THR A 171 -0.09 -0.46 1.76
C THR A 171 -1.03 -1.50 1.16
N ILE A 172 -1.95 -1.08 0.29
CA ILE A 172 -2.89 -1.98 -0.42
C ILE A 172 -2.17 -2.87 -1.43
N ASP A 173 -1.16 -2.34 -2.12
CA ASP A 173 -0.38 -3.07 -3.11
C ASP A 173 0.65 -4.02 -2.47
N LEU A 174 1.07 -3.76 -1.24
CA LEU A 174 2.13 -4.50 -0.56
C LEU A 174 1.74 -5.97 -0.34
N THR A 175 2.58 -6.88 -0.80
CA THR A 175 2.40 -8.32 -0.57
C THR A 175 2.91 -8.71 0.82
N GLN A 176 2.13 -9.49 1.57
CA GLN A 176 2.51 -9.94 2.93
C GLN A 176 3.85 -10.69 2.94
N ASN A 177 4.12 -11.50 1.91
CA ASN A 177 5.35 -12.27 1.79
C ASN A 177 6.61 -11.38 1.72
N PHE A 178 6.53 -10.16 1.17
CA PHE A 178 7.66 -9.23 1.08
C PHE A 178 8.07 -8.68 2.44
N VAL A 179 7.09 -8.38 3.29
CA VAL A 179 7.29 -7.87 4.66
C VAL A 179 7.21 -8.97 5.73
N SER A 180 7.29 -10.23 5.30
CA SER A 180 7.47 -11.36 6.22
C SER A 180 8.80 -11.22 6.97
N PHE A 181 8.89 -11.81 8.16
CA PHE A 181 10.12 -11.77 8.98
C PHE A 181 11.38 -12.23 8.21
N LYS A 182 11.23 -13.22 7.32
CA LYS A 182 12.35 -13.74 6.51
C LYS A 182 12.76 -12.80 5.38
N ASN A 183 11.82 -12.05 4.81
CA ASN A 183 12.04 -11.26 3.59
C ASN A 183 12.15 -9.76 3.83
N ARG A 184 11.73 -9.25 4.99
CA ARG A 184 11.65 -7.81 5.27
C ARG A 184 12.96 -7.09 4.95
N ASP A 185 14.08 -7.48 5.56
CA ASP A 185 15.38 -6.83 5.34
C ASP A 185 15.81 -6.91 3.87
N HIS A 186 15.50 -8.02 3.22
CA HIS A 186 15.78 -8.24 1.80
C HIS A 186 14.95 -7.35 0.88
N TYR A 187 13.69 -7.11 1.23
CA TYR A 187 12.79 -6.22 0.51
C TYR A 187 13.22 -4.76 0.65
N TYR A 188 13.51 -4.27 1.86
CA TYR A 188 13.97 -2.90 2.05
C TYR A 188 15.35 -2.64 1.44
N SER A 189 16.26 -3.63 1.51
CA SER A 189 17.54 -3.56 0.79
C SER A 189 17.34 -3.47 -0.73
N LEU A 190 16.38 -4.22 -1.30
CA LEU A 190 16.03 -4.13 -2.72
C LEU A 190 15.49 -2.74 -3.06
N VAL A 191 14.59 -2.19 -2.25
CA VAL A 191 14.01 -0.86 -2.47
C VAL A 191 15.09 0.23 -2.43
N ASN A 192 15.99 0.20 -1.44
CA ASN A 192 17.13 1.14 -1.37
C ASN A 192 18.03 1.05 -2.60
N ASP A 193 18.37 -0.17 -3.03
CA ASP A 193 19.18 -0.39 -4.23
C ASP A 193 18.53 0.21 -5.48
N LEU A 194 17.22 0.06 -5.63
CA LEU A 194 16.46 0.58 -6.76
C LEU A 194 16.31 2.11 -6.70
N PHE A 195 16.07 2.68 -5.52
CA PHE A 195 16.03 4.14 -5.36
C PHE A 195 17.38 4.76 -5.69
N ASN A 196 18.49 4.17 -5.23
CA ASN A 196 19.83 4.67 -5.54
C ASN A 196 20.09 4.64 -7.06
N LEU A 197 19.78 3.53 -7.74
CA LEU A 197 19.88 3.45 -9.20
C LEU A 197 18.99 4.46 -9.93
N LEU A 198 17.80 4.73 -9.40
CA LEU A 198 16.88 5.71 -9.98
C LEU A 198 17.44 7.14 -9.80
N ARG A 199 17.91 7.50 -8.60
CA ARG A 199 18.51 8.81 -8.30
C ARG A 199 19.72 9.11 -9.18
N GLU A 200 20.62 8.14 -9.34
CA GLU A 200 21.78 8.24 -10.25
C GLU A 200 21.37 8.57 -11.71
N SER A 201 20.14 8.23 -12.11
CA SER A 201 19.61 8.49 -13.45
C SER A 201 18.84 9.81 -13.55
N LEU A 202 18.51 10.45 -12.43
CA LEU A 202 17.77 11.71 -12.36
C LEU A 202 18.75 12.87 -12.29
N ASN A 203 18.83 13.67 -13.36
CA ASN A 203 19.69 14.87 -13.38
C ASN A 203 19.08 16.07 -12.66
N ASP A 204 17.80 15.99 -12.26
CA ASP A 204 17.04 17.08 -11.67
C ASP A 204 16.87 16.85 -10.16
N THR A 205 17.57 17.66 -9.36
CA THR A 205 17.52 17.60 -7.89
C THR A 205 16.11 17.79 -7.34
N LYS A 206 15.24 18.51 -8.05
CA LYS A 206 13.83 18.66 -7.66
C LYS A 206 13.07 17.36 -7.81
N LEU A 207 13.33 16.57 -8.86
CA LEU A 207 12.72 15.26 -9.02
C LEU A 207 13.20 14.28 -7.94
N ILE A 208 14.48 14.36 -7.55
CA ILE A 208 15.02 13.59 -6.41
C ILE A 208 14.29 13.97 -5.12
N ARG A 209 14.13 15.26 -4.82
CA ARG A 209 13.39 15.71 -3.63
C ARG A 209 11.92 15.31 -3.66
N ILE A 210 11.25 15.36 -4.82
CA ILE A 210 9.87 14.86 -4.97
C ILE A 210 9.81 13.36 -4.67
N LEU A 211 10.76 12.57 -5.20
CA LEU A 211 10.86 11.14 -4.94
C LEU A 211 11.04 10.86 -3.44
N ASP A 212 12.03 11.47 -2.82
CA ASP A 212 12.34 11.29 -1.40
C ASP A 212 11.15 11.71 -0.51
N THR A 213 10.55 12.87 -0.78
CA THR A 213 9.38 13.35 -0.03
C THR A 213 8.18 12.42 -0.18
N ASN A 214 7.91 11.93 -1.40
CA ASN A 214 6.74 11.09 -1.65
C ASN A 214 6.81 9.75 -0.90
N PHE A 215 8.02 9.20 -0.75
CA PHE A 215 8.27 7.89 -0.15
C PHE A 215 8.89 7.93 1.24
N GLN A 216 8.94 9.11 1.89
CA GLN A 216 9.44 9.23 3.28
C GLN A 216 8.72 8.32 4.28
N PHE A 217 7.47 7.94 4.00
CA PHE A 217 6.68 7.04 4.85
C PHE A 217 7.27 5.62 4.95
N LEU A 218 8.17 5.24 4.03
CA LEU A 218 8.88 3.96 4.06
C LEU A 218 10.00 3.93 5.12
N ASP A 219 10.45 5.09 5.60
CA ASP A 219 11.45 5.19 6.65
C ASP A 219 10.79 5.11 8.02
N THR A 220 10.96 3.97 8.66
CA THR A 220 10.39 3.66 9.98
C THR A 220 11.50 3.40 10.98
N LYS A 221 11.17 3.39 12.29
CA LYS A 221 12.15 3.06 13.34
C LYS A 221 12.85 1.70 13.11
N LYS A 222 12.22 0.77 12.39
CA LYS A 222 12.73 -0.58 12.13
C LYS A 222 13.30 -0.75 10.71
N GLU A 223 12.88 0.08 9.76
CA GLU A 223 13.23 -0.03 8.34
C GLU A 223 13.81 1.30 7.88
N LYS A 224 15.09 1.33 7.50
CA LYS A 224 15.71 2.57 7.05
C LYS A 224 15.71 2.66 5.54
N ILE A 225 15.16 3.75 5.02
CA ILE A 225 15.35 4.15 3.63
C ILE A 225 16.40 5.26 3.58
N GLU A 226 17.37 5.12 2.68
CA GLU A 226 18.35 6.17 2.45
C GLU A 226 17.72 7.24 1.54
N PHE A 227 17.72 8.50 1.99
CA PHE A 227 17.32 9.67 1.22
C PHE A 227 18.53 10.53 0.89
N GLU A 228 18.55 11.14 -0.29
CA GLU A 228 19.63 12.03 -0.74
C GLU A 228 19.32 13.49 -0.41
N SER A 229 18.04 13.83 -0.30
CA SER A 229 17.60 15.20 -0.04
C SER A 229 17.70 15.57 1.44
N ASP A 230 18.45 16.62 1.75
CA ASP A 230 18.57 17.16 3.11
C ASP A 230 17.27 17.78 3.65
N GLU A 231 16.41 18.31 2.76
CA GLU A 231 15.14 18.94 3.12
C GLU A 231 13.95 18.26 2.42
N LEU A 232 13.11 17.58 3.21
CA LEU A 232 11.88 16.93 2.72
C LEU A 232 10.63 17.81 2.90
N SER A 233 10.74 18.91 3.66
CA SER A 233 9.63 19.85 3.88
C SER A 233 9.49 20.82 2.72
N TRP A 234 8.26 21.02 2.23
CA TRP A 234 7.98 21.99 1.17
C TRP A 234 7.18 23.18 1.71
N SER A 235 7.68 24.40 1.45
CA SER A 235 6.95 25.62 1.79
C SER A 235 5.69 25.74 0.92
N LEU A 236 4.63 26.38 1.44
CA LEU A 236 3.37 26.51 0.68
C LEU A 236 3.56 27.30 -0.62
N ASN A 237 4.41 28.32 -0.61
CA ASN A 237 4.72 29.12 -1.80
C ASN A 237 5.46 28.29 -2.85
N GLU A 238 6.46 27.51 -2.41
CA GLU A 238 7.19 26.61 -3.31
C GLU A 238 6.26 25.58 -3.95
N ILE A 239 5.33 25.00 -3.19
CA ILE A 239 4.37 24.06 -3.77
C ILE A 239 3.48 24.75 -4.79
N ARG A 240 2.95 25.96 -4.49
CA ARG A 240 2.11 26.72 -5.42
C ARG A 240 2.83 27.04 -6.74
N GLU A 241 4.10 27.44 -6.66
CA GLU A 241 4.91 27.70 -7.86
C GLU A 241 5.06 26.43 -8.70
N ASN A 242 5.41 25.30 -8.08
CA ASN A 242 5.62 24.04 -8.78
C ASN A 242 4.32 23.46 -9.35
N MET A 243 3.21 23.53 -8.61
CA MET A 243 1.86 23.14 -9.08
C MET A 243 1.42 23.91 -10.33
N ASN A 244 1.87 25.16 -10.45
CA ASN A 244 1.53 26.00 -11.59
C ASN A 244 2.44 25.77 -12.81
N SER A 245 3.54 25.04 -12.66
CA SER A 245 4.48 24.72 -13.74
C SER A 245 3.96 23.60 -14.65
N SER A 246 4.25 23.68 -15.95
CA SER A 246 3.97 22.60 -16.89
C SER A 246 4.90 21.40 -16.71
N LEU A 247 6.10 21.61 -16.15
CA LEU A 247 7.12 20.57 -16.01
C LEU A 247 6.81 19.63 -14.85
N TYR A 248 6.44 20.17 -13.67
CA TYR A 248 6.23 19.39 -12.46
C TYR A 248 4.75 19.29 -12.07
N GLY A 249 3.98 20.37 -12.22
CA GLY A 249 2.63 20.47 -11.69
C GLY A 249 1.68 19.43 -12.30
N ILE A 250 1.45 19.51 -13.61
CA ILE A 250 0.58 18.58 -14.34
C ILE A 250 1.17 17.17 -14.49
N SER A 251 2.48 17.03 -14.27
CA SER A 251 3.18 15.76 -14.38
C SER A 251 2.97 14.88 -13.15
N PHE A 252 2.82 15.47 -11.96
CA PHE A 252 2.70 14.74 -10.68
C PHE A 252 1.50 15.24 -9.86
N PRO A 253 0.27 15.16 -10.39
CA PRO A 253 -0.89 15.78 -9.76
C PRO A 253 -1.21 15.19 -8.38
N SER A 254 -1.08 13.86 -8.21
CA SER A 254 -1.27 13.20 -6.91
C SER A 254 -0.32 13.73 -5.85
N PHE A 255 0.98 13.79 -6.15
CA PHE A 255 2.00 14.27 -5.21
C PHE A 255 1.69 15.69 -4.73
N TRP A 256 1.39 16.59 -5.67
CA TRP A 256 1.14 17.98 -5.32
C TRP A 256 -0.17 18.16 -4.54
N MET A 257 -1.26 17.54 -5.00
CA MET A 257 -2.55 17.66 -4.31
C MET A 257 -2.46 17.13 -2.88
N LYS A 258 -1.81 15.97 -2.67
CA LYS A 258 -1.56 15.40 -1.33
C LYS A 258 -0.83 16.40 -0.43
N SER A 259 0.16 17.10 -0.97
CA SER A 259 0.98 18.07 -0.23
C SER A 259 0.24 19.35 0.18
N VAL A 260 -0.94 19.65 -0.42
CA VAL A 260 -1.67 20.91 -0.20
C VAL A 260 -3.13 20.79 0.17
N ILE A 261 -3.76 19.62 0.07
CA ILE A 261 -5.23 19.49 0.11
C ILE A 261 -5.89 20.14 1.35
N ASN A 262 -5.19 20.17 2.49
CA ASN A 262 -5.67 20.78 3.74
C ASN A 262 -5.07 22.16 4.04
N ARG A 263 -4.36 22.76 3.06
CA ARG A 263 -3.59 24.01 3.19
C ARG A 263 -4.02 25.08 2.18
N ILE A 264 -4.83 24.71 1.17
CA ILE A 264 -5.29 25.61 0.11
C ILE A 264 -6.81 25.72 0.09
N SER A 265 -7.33 26.83 -0.43
CA SER A 265 -8.77 27.05 -0.59
C SER A 265 -9.35 26.12 -1.67
N ASN A 266 -10.66 25.87 -1.61
CA ASN A 266 -11.36 25.12 -2.66
C ASN A 266 -11.25 25.80 -4.04
N SER A 267 -11.15 27.12 -4.10
CA SER A 267 -10.93 27.84 -5.36
C SER A 267 -9.53 27.59 -5.95
N GLU A 268 -8.50 27.45 -5.11
CA GLU A 268 -7.15 27.05 -5.55
C GLU A 268 -7.14 25.59 -6.05
N LYS A 269 -7.84 24.68 -5.35
CA LYS A 269 -8.01 23.28 -5.79
C LYS A 269 -8.66 23.22 -7.16
N GLN A 270 -9.79 23.90 -7.34
CA GLN A 270 -10.53 23.90 -8.61
C GLN A 270 -9.67 24.44 -9.77
N LYS A 271 -8.89 25.51 -9.55
CA LYS A 271 -7.97 26.05 -10.56
C LYS A 271 -6.93 25.02 -11.00
N PHE A 272 -6.42 24.20 -10.09
CA PHE A 272 -5.48 23.14 -10.43
C PHE A 272 -6.17 22.02 -11.20
N ILE A 273 -7.35 21.58 -10.76
CA ILE A 273 -8.15 20.53 -11.41
C ILE A 273 -8.50 20.90 -12.84
N THR A 274 -8.95 22.14 -13.09
CA THR A 274 -9.24 22.62 -14.46
C THR A 274 -8.01 22.59 -15.38
N LYS A 275 -6.78 22.64 -14.85
CA LYS A 275 -5.58 22.43 -15.68
C LYS A 275 -5.41 20.96 -16.07
N LEU A 276 -5.80 20.04 -15.21
CA LEU A 276 -5.75 18.58 -15.46
C LEU A 276 -6.84 18.14 -16.44
N GLU A 277 -7.99 18.81 -16.43
CA GLU A 277 -9.14 18.56 -17.33
C GLU A 277 -8.85 18.87 -18.81
N LYS A 278 -7.75 19.56 -19.12
CA LYS A 278 -7.33 19.79 -20.50
C LYS A 278 -7.07 18.45 -21.20
N ASP A 279 -7.73 18.19 -22.33
CA ASP A 279 -7.73 16.89 -23.04
C ASP A 279 -6.34 16.24 -23.17
N ARG A 280 -5.32 17.02 -23.55
CA ARG A 280 -3.92 16.54 -23.66
C ARG A 280 -3.33 16.01 -22.35
N VAL A 281 -3.69 16.60 -21.21
CA VAL A 281 -3.23 16.20 -19.88
C VAL A 281 -4.08 15.02 -19.40
N LEU A 282 -5.39 15.14 -19.52
CA LEU A 282 -6.38 14.16 -19.07
C LEU A 282 -6.13 12.77 -19.67
N ARG A 283 -5.83 12.70 -20.99
CA ARG A 283 -5.48 11.44 -21.69
C ARG A 283 -4.20 10.77 -21.20
N LYS A 284 -3.38 11.47 -20.41
CA LYS A 284 -2.09 10.98 -19.89
C LYS A 284 -2.10 10.79 -18.38
N LEU A 285 -3.23 10.96 -17.71
CA LEU A 285 -3.34 10.69 -16.28
C LEU A 285 -3.33 9.19 -16.03
N ASN A 286 -2.59 8.77 -15.01
CA ASN A 286 -2.64 7.41 -14.51
C ASN A 286 -3.92 7.22 -13.68
N ILE A 287 -4.48 6.01 -13.59
CA ILE A 287 -5.69 5.77 -12.78
C ILE A 287 -5.49 6.20 -11.31
N LEU A 288 -4.29 6.01 -10.78
CA LEU A 288 -3.95 6.42 -9.42
C LEU A 288 -3.91 7.94 -9.24
N ASP A 289 -3.97 8.74 -10.31
CA ASP A 289 -4.11 10.20 -10.23
C ASP A 289 -5.56 10.66 -10.12
N TYR A 290 -6.54 9.79 -10.40
CA TYR A 290 -7.94 10.22 -10.52
C TYR A 290 -8.58 10.60 -9.19
N TRP A 291 -8.00 10.20 -8.05
CA TRP A 291 -8.49 10.63 -6.73
C TRP A 291 -8.48 12.16 -6.57
N VAL A 292 -7.64 12.89 -7.34
CA VAL A 292 -7.63 14.37 -7.29
C VAL A 292 -8.94 15.00 -7.76
N PHE A 293 -9.80 14.23 -8.44
CA PHE A 293 -11.14 14.67 -8.85
C PHE A 293 -12.21 14.39 -7.80
N GLN A 294 -11.89 13.76 -6.67
CA GLN A 294 -12.81 13.55 -5.56
C GLN A 294 -13.43 14.90 -5.15
N GLU A 295 -14.77 14.95 -5.03
CA GLU A 295 -15.57 16.15 -4.75
C GLU A 295 -15.48 17.29 -5.79
N ASN A 296 -14.75 17.09 -6.89
CA ASN A 296 -14.43 18.13 -7.87
C ASN A 296 -14.56 17.60 -9.31
N LEU A 297 -15.53 16.71 -9.54
CA LEU A 297 -15.81 16.20 -10.88
C LEU A 297 -16.30 17.32 -11.79
N SER A 298 -15.77 17.35 -13.02
CA SER A 298 -16.05 18.41 -13.98
C SER A 298 -17.55 18.59 -14.24
N PRO A 299 -18.07 19.84 -14.26
CA PRO A 299 -19.42 20.11 -14.73
C PRO A 299 -19.55 19.96 -16.27
N ASN A 300 -18.43 19.93 -17.00
CA ASN A 300 -18.42 19.73 -18.44
C ASN A 300 -18.69 18.25 -18.77
N ASP A 301 -19.82 17.97 -19.42
CA ASP A 301 -20.28 16.63 -19.76
C ASP A 301 -19.23 15.83 -20.55
N THR A 302 -18.55 16.43 -21.53
CA THR A 302 -17.53 15.74 -22.34
C THR A 302 -16.32 15.31 -21.50
N VAL A 303 -15.85 16.19 -20.61
CA VAL A 303 -14.74 15.90 -19.70
C VAL A 303 -15.16 14.85 -18.67
N ARG A 304 -16.36 15.01 -18.11
CA ARG A 304 -16.95 14.08 -17.14
C ARG A 304 -17.09 12.68 -17.72
N ASP A 305 -17.68 12.56 -18.90
CA ASP A 305 -17.86 11.28 -19.59
C ASP A 305 -16.51 10.63 -19.91
N PHE A 306 -15.50 11.41 -20.29
CA PHE A 306 -14.14 10.88 -20.47
C PHE A 306 -13.59 10.32 -19.17
N ILE A 307 -13.64 11.08 -18.07
CA ILE A 307 -13.15 10.67 -16.75
C ILE A 307 -13.82 9.37 -16.30
N VAL A 308 -15.16 9.34 -16.34
CA VAL A 308 -15.98 8.21 -15.92
C VAL A 308 -15.67 6.98 -16.77
N ASN A 309 -15.52 7.14 -18.09
CA ASN A 309 -15.16 6.03 -18.98
C ASN A 309 -13.75 5.48 -18.72
N GLN A 310 -12.77 6.32 -18.40
CA GLN A 310 -11.43 5.84 -18.04
C GLN A 310 -11.44 5.07 -16.72
N ILE A 311 -12.13 5.60 -15.71
CA ILE A 311 -12.31 4.92 -14.42
C ILE A 311 -12.96 3.55 -14.62
N ASN A 312 -14.07 3.49 -15.37
CA ASN A 312 -14.77 2.24 -15.61
C ASN A 312 -13.90 1.20 -16.33
N LYS A 313 -13.11 1.62 -17.32
CA LYS A 313 -12.20 0.73 -18.05
C LYS A 313 -11.09 0.15 -17.17
N SER A 314 -10.71 0.84 -16.09
CA SER A 314 -9.64 0.41 -15.19
C SER A 314 -10.13 -0.38 -13.98
N TYR A 315 -11.45 -0.52 -13.80
CA TYR A 315 -12.01 -1.32 -12.71
C TYR A 315 -11.73 -2.81 -12.94
N GLY A 316 -11.09 -3.46 -11.97
CA GLY A 316 -10.62 -4.84 -12.01
C GLY A 316 -9.19 -5.03 -12.52
N ASP A 317 -8.51 -3.98 -12.99
CA ASP A 317 -7.14 -4.08 -13.53
C ASP A 317 -6.09 -4.29 -12.42
N SER A 318 -6.30 -3.70 -11.25
CA SER A 318 -5.38 -3.82 -10.10
C SER A 318 -6.06 -3.37 -8.80
N TYR A 319 -5.67 -3.99 -7.67
CA TYR A 319 -6.20 -3.60 -6.35
C TYR A 319 -5.94 -2.13 -5.98
N ALA A 320 -4.78 -1.59 -6.38
CA ALA A 320 -4.44 -0.19 -6.19
C ALA A 320 -5.39 0.75 -6.96
N GLY A 321 -5.71 0.40 -8.21
CA GLY A 321 -6.68 1.13 -9.02
C GLY A 321 -8.09 1.01 -8.44
N ASP A 322 -8.51 -0.21 -8.11
CA ASP A 322 -9.84 -0.47 -7.56
C ASP A 322 -10.10 0.28 -6.27
N TYR A 323 -9.10 0.38 -5.39
CA TYR A 323 -9.21 1.21 -4.19
C TYR A 323 -9.56 2.67 -4.53
N ILE A 324 -8.82 3.29 -5.46
CA ILE A 324 -9.07 4.67 -5.88
C ILE A 324 -10.48 4.83 -6.46
N ILE A 325 -10.93 3.86 -7.25
CA ILE A 325 -12.28 3.86 -7.82
C ILE A 325 -13.33 3.77 -6.72
N LEU A 326 -13.11 2.92 -5.71
CA LEU A 326 -14.02 2.78 -4.57
C LEU A 326 -14.05 4.03 -3.69
N GLU A 327 -12.93 4.74 -3.52
CA GLU A 327 -12.90 6.04 -2.84
C GLU A 327 -13.69 7.10 -3.63
N LEU A 328 -13.54 7.14 -4.96
CA LEU A 328 -14.30 8.05 -5.81
C LEU A 328 -15.81 7.78 -5.76
N LEU A 329 -16.23 6.53 -5.60
CA LEU A 329 -17.65 6.14 -5.51
C LEU A 329 -18.33 6.57 -4.20
N GLU A 330 -17.60 7.13 -3.23
CA GLU A 330 -18.22 7.80 -2.07
C GLU A 330 -18.89 9.12 -2.48
N ASP A 331 -18.45 9.73 -3.57
CA ASP A 331 -19.11 10.88 -4.17
C ASP A 331 -20.34 10.42 -4.98
N ASN A 332 -21.49 11.01 -4.68
CA ASN A 332 -22.78 10.64 -5.29
C ASN A 332 -22.80 10.85 -6.82
N ILE A 333 -22.05 11.83 -7.33
CA ILE A 333 -21.97 12.11 -8.77
C ILE A 333 -21.19 11.00 -9.45
N PHE A 334 -20.02 10.63 -8.93
CA PHE A 334 -19.27 9.47 -9.43
C PHE A 334 -20.10 8.19 -9.32
N LYS A 335 -20.77 7.96 -8.18
CA LYS A 335 -21.61 6.80 -7.95
C LYS A 335 -22.70 6.64 -9.01
N LYS A 336 -23.41 7.74 -9.31
CA LYS A 336 -24.45 7.76 -10.33
C LYS A 336 -23.87 7.46 -11.72
N ASN A 337 -22.88 8.24 -12.17
CA ASN A 337 -22.34 8.13 -13.52
C ASN A 337 -21.68 6.76 -13.77
N LEU A 338 -20.89 6.25 -12.82
CA LEU A 338 -20.26 4.93 -12.95
C LEU A 338 -21.29 3.80 -12.84
N GLY A 339 -22.29 3.94 -11.97
CA GLY A 339 -23.37 2.97 -11.85
C GLY A 339 -24.17 2.83 -13.14
N ASP A 340 -24.46 3.93 -13.83
CA ASP A 340 -25.20 3.91 -15.11
C ASP A 340 -24.47 3.13 -16.21
N ILE A 341 -23.13 3.13 -16.20
CA ILE A 341 -22.29 2.39 -17.16
C ILE A 341 -22.02 0.96 -16.70
N ASN A 342 -21.76 0.75 -15.41
CA ASN A 342 -21.39 -0.54 -14.84
C ASN A 342 -22.37 -0.95 -13.72
N PRO A 343 -23.26 -1.93 -13.99
CA PRO A 343 -24.22 -2.42 -13.02
C PRO A 343 -23.61 -2.97 -11.73
N GLU A 344 -22.39 -3.50 -11.75
CA GLU A 344 -21.72 -3.98 -10.54
C GLU A 344 -21.44 -2.83 -9.57
N LEU A 345 -21.05 -1.67 -10.11
CA LEU A 345 -20.79 -0.46 -9.36
C LEU A 345 -22.08 0.23 -8.86
N LYS A 346 -23.28 -0.25 -9.22
CA LYS A 346 -24.55 0.23 -8.61
C LYS A 346 -24.75 -0.28 -7.18
N LYS A 347 -24.11 -1.38 -6.80
CA LYS A 347 -24.24 -1.97 -5.44
C LYS A 347 -23.87 -0.96 -4.36
N PRO A 348 -24.42 -1.05 -3.13
CA PRO A 348 -24.05 -0.13 -2.05
C PRO A 348 -22.54 -0.07 -1.82
N ILE A 349 -21.99 1.14 -1.61
CA ILE A 349 -20.52 1.35 -1.53
C ILE A 349 -19.89 0.54 -0.39
N PHE A 350 -20.58 0.42 0.74
CA PHE A 350 -20.12 -0.39 1.87
C PHE A 350 -19.95 -1.87 1.49
N THR A 351 -20.82 -2.41 0.62
CA THR A 351 -20.73 -3.80 0.16
C THR A 351 -19.53 -3.99 -0.78
N LEU A 352 -19.31 -3.02 -1.67
CA LEU A 352 -18.17 -3.05 -2.59
C LEU A 352 -16.83 -2.99 -1.85
N LYS A 353 -16.69 -2.04 -0.91
CA LYS A 353 -15.47 -1.91 -0.10
C LYS A 353 -15.24 -3.13 0.80
N ARG A 354 -16.29 -3.66 1.44
CA ARG A 354 -16.23 -4.91 2.21
C ARG A 354 -15.67 -6.06 1.37
N ASN A 355 -16.23 -6.30 0.19
CA ASN A 355 -15.77 -7.35 -0.71
C ASN A 355 -14.33 -7.14 -1.16
N PHE A 356 -13.97 -5.89 -1.48
CA PHE A 356 -12.60 -5.53 -1.84
C PHE A 356 -11.59 -5.86 -0.74
N TYR A 357 -11.87 -5.52 0.52
CA TYR A 357 -10.94 -5.81 1.62
C TYR A 357 -10.78 -7.31 1.88
N HIS A 358 -11.84 -8.11 1.75
CA HIS A 358 -11.73 -9.57 1.79
C HIS A 358 -10.91 -10.11 0.61
N GLN A 359 -11.14 -9.61 -0.61
CA GLN A 359 -10.39 -10.02 -1.79
C GLN A 359 -8.88 -9.75 -1.67
N ILE A 360 -8.46 -8.59 -1.15
CA ILE A 360 -7.03 -8.30 -0.99
C ILE A 360 -6.37 -9.16 0.09
N LEU A 361 -7.10 -9.53 1.14
CA LEU A 361 -6.63 -10.51 2.13
C LEU A 361 -6.39 -11.87 1.46
N GLU A 362 -7.40 -12.40 0.77
CA GLU A 362 -7.30 -13.67 0.04
C GLU A 362 -6.18 -13.68 -1.02
N ALA A 363 -5.88 -12.51 -1.59
CA ALA A 363 -4.78 -12.33 -2.53
C ALA A 363 -3.38 -12.27 -1.88
N GLY A 364 -3.28 -12.37 -0.55
CA GLY A 364 -2.01 -12.35 0.18
C GLY A 364 -1.38 -10.97 0.31
N ARG A 365 -2.17 -9.89 0.24
CA ARG A 365 -1.68 -8.54 0.54
C ARG A 365 -1.45 -8.35 2.04
N GLU A 366 -0.72 -7.30 2.39
CA GLU A 366 -0.48 -6.93 3.79
C GLU A 366 -1.82 -6.76 4.51
N SER A 367 -1.96 -7.45 5.63
CA SER A 367 -3.26 -7.73 6.23
C SER A 367 -3.74 -6.66 7.20
N SER A 368 -2.85 -5.84 7.75
CA SER A 368 -3.18 -4.89 8.81
C SER A 368 -4.22 -3.86 8.35
N PHE A 369 -3.99 -3.24 7.19
CA PHE A 369 -4.91 -2.23 6.66
C PHE A 369 -6.32 -2.76 6.33
N PRO A 370 -6.51 -3.82 5.52
CA PRO A 370 -7.84 -4.37 5.23
C PRO A 370 -8.60 -4.81 6.48
N ILE A 371 -7.92 -5.42 7.46
CA ILE A 371 -8.58 -5.86 8.71
C ILE A 371 -9.10 -4.67 9.50
N LEU A 372 -8.27 -3.64 9.67
CA LEU A 372 -8.71 -2.42 10.36
C LEU A 372 -9.94 -1.82 9.67
N LYS A 373 -9.96 -1.80 8.34
CA LYS A 373 -11.12 -1.29 7.57
C LYS A 373 -12.36 -2.18 7.71
N LEU A 374 -12.22 -3.49 7.74
CA LEU A 374 -13.34 -4.42 7.97
C LEU A 374 -13.93 -4.27 9.38
N ILE A 375 -13.07 -4.07 10.39
CA ILE A 375 -13.48 -3.81 11.77
C ILE A 375 -14.18 -2.45 11.88
N GLU A 376 -13.66 -1.41 11.21
CA GLU A 376 -14.33 -0.09 11.09
C GLU A 376 -15.74 -0.21 10.48
N MET A 377 -15.96 -1.21 9.61
CA MET A 377 -17.25 -1.55 9.01
C MET A 377 -18.13 -2.47 9.87
N GLY A 378 -17.71 -2.76 11.10
CA GLY A 378 -18.46 -3.55 12.07
C GLY A 378 -18.30 -5.06 11.95
N GLU A 379 -17.29 -5.56 11.22
CA GLU A 379 -16.97 -6.99 11.20
C GLU A 379 -16.03 -7.37 12.34
N GLU A 380 -16.51 -8.22 13.24
CA GLU A 380 -15.72 -8.81 14.31
C GLU A 380 -15.67 -10.33 14.08
N ARG A 381 -14.54 -10.83 13.55
CA ARG A 381 -14.34 -12.25 13.26
C ARG A 381 -13.02 -12.73 13.84
N GLU A 382 -13.03 -13.88 14.50
CA GLU A 382 -11.84 -14.47 15.10
C GLU A 382 -10.71 -14.71 14.07
N GLU A 383 -11.06 -15.00 12.81
CA GLU A 383 -10.09 -15.17 11.72
C GLU A 383 -9.19 -13.94 11.52
N PHE A 384 -9.67 -12.73 11.82
CA PHE A 384 -8.88 -11.50 11.71
C PHE A 384 -7.71 -11.49 12.70
N ILE A 385 -7.85 -12.15 13.84
CA ILE A 385 -6.76 -12.28 14.82
C ILE A 385 -5.62 -13.09 14.22
N TRP A 386 -5.93 -14.21 13.55
CA TRP A 386 -4.96 -15.04 12.85
C TRP A 386 -4.32 -14.30 11.66
N TRP A 387 -5.09 -13.50 10.94
CA TRP A 387 -4.54 -12.62 9.93
C TRP A 387 -3.61 -11.52 10.47
N LEU A 388 -3.61 -11.18 11.76
CA LEU A 388 -2.67 -10.22 12.32
C LEU A 388 -1.43 -10.88 12.95
N ILE A 389 -1.60 -12.08 13.53
CA ILE A 389 -0.56 -12.77 14.30
C ILE A 389 0.39 -13.59 13.43
N LEU A 390 -0.13 -14.27 12.39
CA LEU A 390 0.70 -15.02 11.44
C LEU A 390 1.62 -14.07 10.67
#